data_AF-A0A0P9RB61-F1
#
_entry.id   AF-A0A0P9RB61-F1
#
_cell.length_a   1.000
_cell.length_b   1.000
_cell.length_c   1.000
_cell.angle_alpha   90.00
_cell.angle_beta   90.00
_cell.angle_gamma   90.00
#
_symmetry.space_group_name_H-M   'P 1'
#
loop_
_entity.id
_entity.type
_entity.pdbx_description
1 polymer ?
#
loop_
_entity_poly.entity_id
_entity_poly.type
_entity_poly.pdbx_seq_one_letter_code
_entity_poly.pdbx_strand_id
1 'polypeptide(L)' 'MVLDHVIEINIRIWKTVGGWQSLDSHKEDNPDGLEIGLTLQTRSGEEHYRKVLGPLK' A
#
# COMPACT_ATOMS: atom_id res chain seq x y z
N MET A 1 -2.67 18.38 -8.01
CA MET A 1 -3.36 17.08 -7.95
C MET A 1 -2.89 16.38 -6.67
N VAL A 2 -3.61 15.41 -6.09
CA VAL A 2 -3.16 14.77 -4.82
C VAL A 2 -2.05 13.73 -5.02
N LEU A 3 -1.82 13.28 -6.26
CA LEU A 3 -0.90 12.20 -6.62
C LEU A 3 0.05 12.59 -7.77
N ASP A 4 0.48 13.85 -7.85
CA ASP A 4 1.49 14.24 -8.84
C ASP A 4 2.82 13.52 -8.53
N HIS A 5 3.47 12.93 -9.54
CA HIS A 5 4.78 12.27 -9.48
C HIS A 5 4.88 10.88 -8.82
N VAL A 6 3.78 10.18 -8.58
CA VAL A 6 3.85 8.78 -8.14
C VAL A 6 4.36 7.90 -9.28
N ILE A 7 5.47 7.20 -9.07
CA ILE A 7 6.08 6.28 -10.05
C ILE A 7 5.84 4.81 -9.71
N GLU A 8 5.54 4.50 -8.45
CA GLU A 8 5.23 3.15 -8.01
C GLU A 8 4.16 3.18 -6.90
N ILE A 9 3.23 2.23 -6.97
CA ILE A 9 2.24 1.97 -5.94
C ILE A 9 2.31 0.48 -5.60
N ASN A 10 2.49 0.17 -4.32
CA ASN A 10 2.39 -1.18 -3.81
C ASN A 10 1.27 -1.26 -2.77
N ILE A 11 0.41 -2.27 -2.89
CA ILE A 11 -0.66 -2.52 -1.93
C ILE A 11 -0.47 -3.90 -1.35
N ARG A 12 -0.48 -3.97 -0.01
CA ARG A 12 -0.47 -5.23 0.74
C ARG A 12 -1.63 -5.25 1.71
N ILE A 13 -2.16 -6.44 1.93
CA ILE A 13 -3.24 -6.68 2.88
C ILE A 13 -2.72 -7.51 4.05
N TRP A 14 -3.21 -7.22 5.24
CA TRP A 14 -3.00 -8.07 6.40
C TRP A 14 -4.15 -9.06 6.49
N LYS A 15 -3.81 -10.35 6.57
CA LYS A 15 -4.75 -11.43 6.89
C LYS A 15 -4.37 -12.03 8.24
N THR A 16 -5.36 -12.27 9.09
CA THR A 16 -5.18 -12.97 10.37
C THR A 16 -4.41 -14.29 10.21
N VAL A 17 -4.67 -15.01 9.11
CA VAL A 17 -3.90 -16.20 8.72
C VAL A 17 -3.00 -15.85 7.54
N GLY A 18 -1.68 -15.95 7.74
CA GLY A 18 -0.69 -15.72 6.68
C GLY A 18 -0.07 -14.31 6.64
N GLY A 19 -0.56 -13.36 7.45
CA GLY A 19 0.09 -12.06 7.65
C GLY A 19 -0.01 -11.12 6.45
N TRP A 20 1.06 -10.36 6.18
CA TRP A 20 1.10 -9.40 5.07
C TRP A 20 1.27 -10.09 3.72
N GLN A 21 0.30 -9.93 2.85
CA GLN A 21 0.29 -10.47 1.49
C GLN A 21 0.16 -9.34 0.47
N SER A 22 0.90 -9.42 -0.63
CA SER A 22 0.68 -8.52 -1.77
C SER A 22 -0.73 -8.69 -2.30
N LEU A 23 -1.37 -7.59 -2.70
CA LEU A 23 -2.63 -7.69 -3.42
C LEU A 23 -2.34 -8.33 -4.79
N ASP A 24 -2.69 -9.60 -4.94
CA ASP A 24 -2.62 -10.30 -6.21
C ASP A 24 -3.91 -10.09 -7.01
N SER A 25 -4.08 -10.80 -8.12
CA SER A 25 -5.27 -10.69 -8.97
C SER A 25 -6.58 -11.10 -8.27
N HIS A 26 -6.52 -11.71 -7.08
CA HIS A 26 -7.71 -11.97 -6.27
C HIS A 26 -8.09 -10.73 -5.48
N LYS A 27 -9.32 -10.28 -5.73
CA LYS A 27 -9.94 -9.21 -4.94
C LYS A 27 -10.19 -9.76 -3.53
N GLU A 28 -9.53 -9.19 -2.53
CA GLU A 28 -9.86 -9.43 -1.13
C GLU A 28 -10.95 -8.43 -0.71
N ASP A 29 -12.05 -8.95 -0.19
CA ASP A 29 -13.10 -8.14 0.41
C ASP A 29 -12.82 -7.96 1.92
N ASN A 30 -12.89 -6.71 2.41
CA ASN A 30 -12.68 -6.32 3.82
C ASN A 30 -11.45 -6.94 4.52
N PRO A 31 -10.21 -6.62 4.11
CA PRO A 31 -9.01 -7.13 4.78
C PRO A 31 -8.86 -6.58 6.21
N ASP A 32 -8.26 -7.36 7.11
CA ASP A 32 -8.03 -6.97 8.51
C ASP A 32 -7.10 -5.73 8.64
N GLY A 33 -6.27 -5.49 7.63
CA GLY A 33 -5.41 -4.31 7.53
C GLY A 33 -4.92 -4.07 6.10
N LEU A 34 -4.48 -2.85 5.83
CA LEU A 34 -4.03 -2.38 4.53
C LEU A 34 -2.70 -1.63 4.68
N GLU A 35 -1.70 -2.00 3.89
CA GLU A 35 -0.46 -1.25 3.72
C GLU A 35 -0.42 -0.67 2.31
N ILE A 36 -0.20 0.65 2.23
CA ILE A 36 -0.03 1.39 0.98
C ILE A 36 1.41 1.90 0.97
N GLY A 37 2.19 1.41 0.02
CA GLY A 37 3.51 1.92 -0.33
C GLY A 37 3.42 2.82 -1.56
N LEU A 38 4.03 4.01 -1.50
CA LEU A 38 4.14 4.92 -2.64
C LEU A 38 5.59 5.31 -2.83
N THR A 39 6.06 5.26 -4.07
CA THR A 39 7.34 5.87 -4.47
C THR A 39 7.03 7.09 -5.33
N LEU A 40 7.51 8.26 -4.90
CA LEU A 40 7.36 9.52 -5.61
C LEU A 40 8.69 9.93 -6.23
N GLN A 41 8.67 10.32 -7.50
CA GLN A 41 9.82 10.93 -8.16
C GLN A 41 9.80 12.45 -7.95
N THR A 42 10.61 12.95 -7.03
CA THR A 42 10.75 14.40 -6.81
C THR A 42 11.96 14.97 -7.55
N ARG A 43 12.09 16.30 -7.54
CA ARG A 43 13.30 17.00 -8.01
C ARG A 43 14.54 16.67 -7.17
N SER A 44 14.34 16.23 -5.94
CA SER A 44 15.41 15.89 -4.99
C SER A 44 15.78 14.40 -5.02
N GLY A 45 15.08 13.58 -5.82
CA GLY A 45 15.25 12.13 -5.89
C GLY A 45 13.96 11.38 -5.57
N GLU A 46 14.09 10.07 -5.35
CA GLU A 46 12.97 9.21 -4.98
C GLU A 46 12.62 9.35 -3.50
N GLU A 47 11.33 9.49 -3.21
CA GLU A 47 10.78 9.50 -1.85
C GLU A 47 9.87 8.29 -1.65
N HIS A 48 10.11 7.53 -0.59
CA HIS A 48 9.32 6.34 -0.26
C HIS A 48 8.41 6.61 0.93
N TYR A 49 7.11 6.45 0.70
CA TYR A 49 6.07 6.60 1.71
C TYR A 49 5.44 5.25 2.01
N ARG A 50 5.21 4.98 3.30
CA ARG A 50 4.50 3.79 3.74
C ARG A 50 3.44 4.16 4.75
N LYS A 51 2.19 3.80 4.45
CA LYS A 51 1.07 3.96 5.38
C LYS A 51 0.44 2.61 5.65
N VAL A 52 0.37 2.26 6.93
CA VAL A 52 -0.35 1.09 7.42
C VAL A 52 -1.66 1.58 8.06
N LEU A 53 -2.76 0.96 7.65
CA LEU A 53 -4.12 1.22 8.13
C LEU A 53 -4.65 -0.08 8.73
N GLY A 54 -4.98 -0.05 10.01
CA GLY A 54 -5.61 -1.20 10.67
C GLY A 54 -5.45 -1.19 12.20
N PRO A 55 -6.17 -2.08 12.89
CA PRO A 55 -7.13 -3.05 12.33
C PRO A 55 -8.36 -2.35 11.75
N LEU A 56 -8.79 -2.73 10.55
CA LEU A 56 -9.89 -2.08 9.81
C LEU A 56 -11.28 -2.62 10.19
N LYS A 57 -11.38 -3.26 11.36
CA LYS A 57 -12.61 -3.85 11.91
C LYS A 57 -13.75 -2.84 12.05
#